data_AF-A0A6L8N651-F1
#
_entry.id   AF-A0A6L8N651-F1
#
_cell.length_a   1.000
_cell.length_b   1.000
_cell.length_c   1.000
_cell.angle_alpha   90.00
_cell.angle_beta   90.00
_cell.angle_gamma   90.00
#
_symmetry.space_group_name_H-M   'P 1'
#
loop_
_entity.id
_entity.type
_entity.pdbx_description
1 polymer ?
#
loop_
_entity_poly.entity_id
_entity_poly.type
_entity_poly.pdbx_seq_one_letter_code
_entity_poly.pdbx_strand_id
1 'polypeptide(L)'
;MAGLLRVTPAGDRLFVRARDGRIVGWYDPEDGVPGPGGAGEGGRIRIAHEPLRAEVLAALAPFVTGEVTVGPPPVPTSARLARLALHPDDDLAPNRPGEALHARLDHLPARGRAARALHDPHRADRTLLTAEQTVGAALDGWEGAGWRLLHSLPLPGDDRIPHLAVGPGGVFAVHTVPARRLPV
;
A
#
# COMPACT_ATOMS: atom_id res chain seq x y z
N MET A 1 18.87 -30.62 -13.58
CA MET A 1 19.49 -30.81 -12.26
C MET A 1 18.52 -30.30 -11.20
N ALA A 2 17.73 -31.18 -10.59
CA ALA A 2 16.75 -30.79 -9.59
C ALA A 2 17.48 -30.42 -8.29
N GLY A 3 17.61 -29.12 -8.02
CA GLY A 3 18.01 -28.65 -6.69
C GLY A 3 16.88 -28.94 -5.72
N LEU A 4 17.18 -29.60 -4.60
CA LEU A 4 16.20 -29.94 -3.57
C LEU A 4 15.46 -28.67 -3.12
N LEU A 5 14.17 -28.58 -3.41
CA LEU A 5 13.31 -27.51 -2.90
C LEU A 5 12.89 -27.83 -1.46
N ARG A 6 12.80 -26.80 -0.62
CA ARG A 6 12.36 -26.93 0.77
C ARG A 6 11.02 -26.21 0.96
N VAL A 7 10.06 -26.91 1.58
CA VAL A 7 8.79 -26.30 2.01
C VAL A 7 8.92 -25.82 3.46
N THR A 8 8.54 -24.57 3.72
CA THR A 8 8.55 -23.97 5.06
C THR A 8 7.24 -23.24 5.34
N PRO A 9 6.57 -23.48 6.49
CA PRO A 9 5.37 -22.75 6.86
C PRO A 9 5.68 -21.33 7.34
N ALA A 10 4.75 -20.39 7.14
CA ALA A 10 4.70 -19.11 7.88
C ALA A 10 3.25 -18.62 7.98
N GLY A 11 2.71 -18.59 9.19
CA GLY A 11 1.26 -18.49 9.40
C GLY A 11 0.55 -19.66 8.71
N ASP A 12 -0.52 -19.35 7.99
CA ASP A 12 -1.34 -20.36 7.30
C ASP A 12 -0.77 -20.74 5.91
N ARG A 13 0.33 -20.10 5.49
CA ARG A 13 0.92 -20.28 4.16
C ARG A 13 2.12 -21.22 4.16
N LEU A 14 2.35 -21.88 3.03
CA LEU A 14 3.55 -22.69 2.78
C LEU A 14 4.42 -22.06 1.70
N PHE A 15 5.71 -21.87 1.98
CA PHE A 15 6.68 -21.31 1.04
C PHE A 15 7.61 -22.38 0.51
N VAL A 16 7.83 -22.40 -0.80
CA VAL A 16 8.82 -23.25 -1.47
C VAL A 16 10.07 -22.43 -1.74
N ARG A 17 11.20 -22.87 -1.20
CA ARG A 17 12.49 -22.20 -1.32
C ARG A 17 13.50 -23.04 -2.09
N ALA A 18 14.26 -22.36 -2.96
CA ALA A 18 15.46 -22.93 -3.56
C ALA A 18 16.62 -22.97 -2.55
N ARG A 19 17.69 -23.69 -2.90
CA ARG A 19 18.88 -23.88 -2.04
C ARG A 19 19.58 -22.57 -1.67
N ASP A 20 19.50 -21.57 -2.54
CA ASP A 20 20.01 -20.21 -2.34
C ASP A 20 19.13 -19.37 -1.38
N GLY A 21 18.03 -19.93 -0.87
CA GLY A 21 17.09 -19.26 0.03
C GLY A 21 15.96 -18.49 -0.67
N ARG A 22 16.02 -18.36 -2.00
CA ARG A 22 15.02 -17.64 -2.80
C ARG A 22 13.68 -18.36 -2.76
N ILE A 23 12.60 -17.59 -2.60
CA ILE A 23 11.23 -18.13 -2.71
C ILE A 23 10.94 -18.35 -4.19
N VAL A 24 10.59 -19.58 -4.56
CA VAL A 24 10.30 -20.00 -5.95
C VAL A 24 8.81 -20.28 -6.17
N GLY A 25 8.05 -20.41 -5.09
CA GLY A 25 6.59 -20.46 -5.10
C GLY A 25 6.03 -20.53 -3.69
N TRP A 26 4.71 -20.45 -3.56
CA TRP A 26 4.03 -20.61 -2.27
C TRP A 26 2.58 -21.07 -2.45
N TYR A 27 2.02 -21.65 -1.40
CA TYR A 27 0.63 -22.07 -1.27
C TYR A 27 -0.07 -21.24 -0.20
N ASP A 28 -1.26 -20.76 -0.53
CA ASP A 28 -2.17 -20.04 0.36
C ASP A 28 -3.50 -20.81 0.43
N PRO A 29 -3.87 -21.42 1.57
CA PRO A 29 -5.08 -22.22 1.69
C PRO A 29 -6.38 -21.40 1.60
N GLU A 30 -6.33 -20.09 1.83
CA GLU A 30 -7.51 -19.21 1.88
C GLU A 30 -7.74 -18.44 0.56
N ASP A 31 -6.78 -18.44 -0.38
CA ASP A 31 -6.76 -17.58 -1.58
C ASP A 31 -7.34 -18.27 -2.85
N GLY A 32 -8.14 -19.32 -2.69
CA GLY A 32 -8.86 -19.95 -3.80
C GLY A 32 -10.03 -19.12 -4.31
N VAL A 33 -10.54 -19.52 -5.48
CA VAL A 33 -11.77 -18.94 -6.01
C VAL A 33 -12.94 -19.58 -5.26
N PRO A 34 -13.86 -18.80 -4.66
CA PRO A 34 -15.05 -19.37 -4.05
C PRO A 34 -15.87 -20.13 -5.09
N GLY A 35 -16.33 -21.33 -4.74
CA GLY A 35 -17.32 -22.04 -5.54
C GLY A 35 -18.64 -21.26 -5.60
N PRO A 36 -19.60 -21.68 -6.45
CA PRO A 36 -20.88 -21.00 -6.63
C PRO A 36 -21.74 -20.85 -5.35
N GLY A 37 -21.32 -21.40 -4.21
CA GLY A 37 -21.95 -21.28 -2.88
C GLY A 37 -21.31 -20.29 -1.90
N GLY A 38 -20.29 -19.51 -2.29
CA GLY A 38 -19.78 -18.39 -1.49
C GLY A 38 -18.93 -18.72 -0.25
N ALA A 39 -18.86 -19.98 0.18
CA ALA A 39 -17.81 -20.45 1.10
C ALA A 39 -16.61 -20.92 0.26
N GLY A 40 -15.47 -20.24 0.39
CA GLY A 40 -14.23 -20.60 -0.31
C GLY A 40 -13.59 -21.82 0.34
N GLU A 41 -13.52 -22.94 -0.38
CA GLU A 41 -12.74 -24.12 0.02
C GLU A 41 -11.81 -24.54 -1.12
N GLY A 42 -11.00 -23.60 -1.58
CA GLY A 42 -9.90 -23.91 -2.47
C GLY A 42 -8.66 -23.15 -2.04
N GLY A 43 -7.50 -23.79 -2.14
CA GLY A 43 -6.23 -23.10 -1.96
C GLY A 43 -5.65 -22.60 -3.29
N ARG A 44 -4.63 -21.75 -3.24
CA ARG A 44 -3.92 -21.24 -4.41
C ARG A 44 -2.42 -21.48 -4.32
N ILE A 45 -1.84 -21.99 -5.39
CA ILE A 45 -0.39 -22.04 -5.58
C ILE A 45 0.04 -20.89 -6.51
N ARG A 46 1.02 -20.12 -6.07
CA ARG A 46 1.67 -19.07 -6.86
C ARG A 46 3.11 -19.46 -7.19
N ILE A 47 3.46 -19.33 -8.46
CA ILE A 47 4.79 -19.64 -8.99
C ILE A 47 5.56 -18.33 -9.09
N ALA A 48 6.65 -18.20 -8.32
CA ALA A 48 7.52 -17.02 -8.38
C ALA A 48 8.58 -17.15 -9.48
N HIS A 49 8.91 -18.38 -9.87
CA HIS A 49 9.95 -18.68 -10.84
C HIS A 49 9.48 -19.75 -11.82
N GLU A 50 8.95 -19.31 -12.97
CA GLU A 50 8.29 -20.18 -13.96
C GLU A 50 9.13 -21.40 -14.41
N PRO A 51 10.46 -21.29 -14.62
CA PRO A 51 11.28 -22.46 -14.94
C PRO A 51 11.27 -23.59 -13.89
N LEU A 52 10.86 -23.31 -12.65
CA LEU A 52 10.78 -24.28 -11.55
C LEU A 52 9.34 -24.72 -11.23
N ARG A 53 8.38 -24.44 -12.13
CA ARG A 53 6.95 -24.73 -11.90
C ARG A 53 6.71 -26.19 -11.51
N ALA A 54 7.31 -27.13 -12.24
CA ALA A 54 7.07 -28.55 -12.01
C ALA A 54 7.60 -28.99 -10.63
N GLU A 55 8.80 -28.55 -10.25
CA GLU A 55 9.36 -28.88 -8.94
C GLU A 55 8.57 -28.23 -7.79
N VAL A 56 8.08 -27.00 -7.97
CA VAL A 56 7.25 -26.32 -6.96
C VAL A 56 5.94 -27.08 -6.73
N LEU A 57 5.26 -27.50 -7.80
CA LEU A 57 4.03 -28.29 -7.69
C LEU A 57 4.28 -29.64 -7.03
N ALA A 58 5.36 -30.33 -7.40
CA ALA A 58 5.74 -31.60 -6.78
C ALA A 58 6.07 -31.44 -5.29
N ALA A 59 6.73 -30.36 -4.89
CA ALA A 59 7.07 -30.08 -3.50
C ALA A 59 5.83 -29.75 -2.65
N LEU A 60 4.82 -29.08 -3.21
CA LEU A 60 3.60 -28.69 -2.51
C LEU A 60 2.53 -29.79 -2.49
N ALA A 61 2.56 -30.74 -3.43
CA ALA A 61 1.55 -31.79 -3.57
C ALA A 61 1.19 -32.53 -2.27
N PRO A 62 2.12 -32.84 -1.34
CA PRO A 62 1.77 -33.53 -0.09
C PRO A 62 0.97 -32.69 0.91
N PHE A 63 0.97 -31.36 0.76
CA PHE A 63 0.41 -30.42 1.74
C PHE A 63 -0.90 -29.77 1.28
N VAL A 64 -1.28 -30.02 0.03
CA VAL A 64 -2.45 -29.42 -0.60
C VAL A 64 -3.64 -30.36 -0.41
N THR A 65 -4.74 -29.82 0.09
CA THR A 65 -6.00 -30.53 0.29
C THR A 65 -7.12 -29.85 -0.50
N GLY A 66 -7.96 -30.62 -1.19
CA GLY A 66 -9.10 -30.09 -1.94
C GLY A 66 -8.72 -29.54 -3.33
N GLU A 67 -9.64 -28.79 -3.93
CA GLU A 67 -9.38 -28.14 -5.21
C GLU A 67 -8.36 -27.01 -5.04
N VAL A 68 -7.37 -26.97 -5.93
CA VAL A 68 -6.36 -25.91 -5.92
C VAL A 68 -6.22 -25.24 -7.26
N THR A 69 -6.14 -23.92 -7.20
CA THR A 69 -5.87 -23.07 -8.36
C THR A 69 -4.38 -22.76 -8.45
N VAL A 70 -3.82 -22.81 -9.65
CA VAL A 70 -2.42 -22.45 -9.89
C VAL A 70 -2.37 -21.19 -10.75
N GLY A 71 -1.58 -20.20 -10.32
CA GLY A 71 -1.38 -18.97 -11.06
C GLY A 71 -1.89 -17.73 -10.32
N PRO A 72 -1.85 -16.54 -10.97
CA PRO A 72 -2.25 -15.29 -10.33
C PRO A 72 -3.72 -15.35 -9.89
N PRO A 73 -4.10 -14.59 -8.84
CA PRO A 73 -5.50 -14.45 -8.48
C PRO A 73 -6.29 -13.94 -9.69
N PRO A 74 -7.56 -14.38 -9.85
CA PRO A 74 -8.38 -13.84 -10.92
C PRO A 74 -8.48 -12.32 -10.76
N VAL A 75 -8.38 -11.61 -11.89
CA VAL A 75 -8.60 -10.17 -11.90
C VAL A 75 -10.01 -9.89 -11.37
N PRO A 76 -10.19 -9.02 -10.36
CA PRO A 76 -11.52 -8.68 -9.86
C PRO A 76 -12.41 -8.17 -11.00
N THR A 77 -13.65 -8.67 -11.08
CA THR A 77 -14.63 -8.17 -12.04
C THR A 77 -15.02 -6.74 -11.71
N SER A 78 -15.49 -5.97 -12.70
CA SER A 78 -16.00 -4.61 -12.46
C SER A 78 -17.10 -4.58 -11.41
N ALA A 79 -17.97 -5.60 -11.36
CA ALA A 79 -19.00 -5.73 -10.32
C ALA A 79 -18.41 -5.94 -8.92
N ARG A 80 -17.30 -6.70 -8.80
CA ARG A 80 -16.58 -6.86 -7.53
C ARG A 80 -15.87 -5.59 -7.12
N LEU A 81 -15.26 -4.87 -8.06
CA LEU A 81 -14.64 -3.56 -7.81
C LEU A 81 -15.67 -2.52 -7.38
N ALA A 82 -16.86 -2.51 -7.99
CA ALA A 82 -17.94 -1.60 -7.60
C ALA A 82 -18.41 -1.83 -6.14
N ARG A 83 -18.34 -3.07 -5.64
CA ARG A 83 -18.62 -3.38 -4.22
C ARG A 83 -17.53 -2.92 -3.26
N LEU A 84 -16.33 -2.60 -3.77
CA LEU A 84 -15.21 -2.05 -3.01
C LEU A 84 -15.19 -0.51 -3.07
N ALA A 85 -16.15 0.12 -3.76
CA ALA A 85 -16.27 1.57 -3.75
C ALA A 85 -16.53 2.04 -2.31
N LEU A 86 -15.69 2.96 -1.85
CA LEU A 86 -15.86 3.58 -0.54
C LEU A 86 -16.95 4.65 -0.61
N HIS A 87 -17.56 4.93 0.54
CA HIS A 87 -18.36 6.14 0.68
C HIS A 87 -17.47 7.36 0.39
N PRO A 88 -17.96 8.44 -0.23
CA PRO A 88 -17.14 9.62 -0.51
C PRO A 88 -16.40 10.18 0.71
N ASP A 89 -16.99 10.09 1.90
CA ASP A 89 -16.36 10.53 3.15
C ASP A 89 -15.22 9.61 3.62
N ASP A 90 -15.19 8.36 3.14
CA ASP A 90 -14.16 7.37 3.45
C ASP A 90 -13.09 7.29 2.35
N ASP A 91 -13.34 7.90 1.18
CA ASP A 91 -12.39 7.94 0.07
C ASP A 91 -11.34 9.02 0.29
N LEU A 92 -10.12 8.60 0.59
CA LEU A 92 -8.98 9.48 0.79
C LEU A 92 -8.27 9.86 -0.52
N ALA A 93 -8.65 9.28 -1.66
CA ALA A 93 -8.05 9.59 -2.95
C ALA A 93 -8.09 11.10 -3.32
N PRO A 94 -9.14 11.87 -2.96
CA PRO A 94 -9.19 13.30 -3.26
C PRO A 94 -8.34 14.19 -2.35
N ASN A 95 -7.75 13.65 -1.27
CA ASN A 95 -7.00 14.47 -0.32
C ASN A 95 -5.84 15.19 -1.01
N ARG A 96 -5.75 16.51 -0.83
CA ARG A 96 -4.60 17.27 -1.33
C ARG A 96 -3.39 17.13 -0.40
N PRO A 97 -2.16 17.43 -0.88
CA PRO A 97 -1.00 17.56 -0.01
C PRO A 97 -1.25 18.54 1.14
N GLY A 98 -1.17 18.03 2.37
CA GLY A 98 -1.45 18.79 3.59
C GLY A 98 -2.92 19.06 3.89
N GLU A 99 -3.88 18.27 3.38
CA GLU A 99 -5.32 18.42 3.65
C GLU A 99 -5.64 18.66 5.13
N ALA A 100 -5.06 17.85 6.04
CA ALA A 100 -5.27 18.00 7.47
C ALA A 100 -4.75 19.35 8.03
N LEU A 101 -3.69 19.91 7.42
CA LEU A 101 -3.15 21.22 7.80
C LEU A 101 -4.01 22.36 7.26
N HIS A 102 -4.59 22.22 6.06
CA HIS A 102 -5.59 23.17 5.56
C HIS A 102 -6.78 23.24 6.50
N ALA A 103 -7.38 22.09 6.85
CA ALA A 103 -8.51 22.04 7.78
C ALA A 103 -8.17 22.73 9.12
N ARG A 104 -6.99 22.42 9.69
CA ARG A 104 -6.52 23.05 10.94
C ARG A 104 -6.37 24.58 10.82
N LEU A 105 -5.89 25.07 9.68
CA LEU A 105 -5.71 26.51 9.43
C LEU A 105 -7.03 27.22 9.09
N ASP A 106 -7.99 26.52 8.51
CA ASP A 106 -9.32 27.04 8.13
C ASP A 106 -10.26 27.18 9.34
N HIS A 107 -10.12 26.34 10.37
CA HIS A 107 -10.90 26.42 11.61
C HIS A 107 -10.53 27.59 12.54
N LEU A 108 -9.71 28.54 12.08
CA LEU A 108 -9.23 29.67 12.88
C LEU A 108 -10.14 30.91 12.75
N PRO A 109 -10.39 31.65 13.85
CA PRO A 109 -11.13 32.90 13.78
C PRO A 109 -10.41 33.93 12.88
N ALA A 110 -11.19 34.66 12.06
CA ALA A 110 -10.65 35.71 11.21
C ALA A 110 -9.87 36.75 12.03
N ARG A 111 -8.63 37.04 11.63
CA ARG A 111 -7.74 37.96 12.36
C ARG A 111 -8.39 39.35 12.49
N GLY A 112 -8.62 39.81 13.72
CA GLY A 112 -8.81 41.22 14.01
C GLY A 112 -7.54 42.00 13.66
N ARG A 113 -7.70 43.23 13.11
CA ARG A 113 -6.61 44.10 12.61
C ARG A 113 -5.47 44.37 13.63
N ALA A 114 -5.66 44.05 14.90
CA ALA A 114 -4.70 44.24 15.99
C ALA A 114 -3.64 43.13 16.13
N ALA A 115 -3.79 41.96 15.50
CA ALA A 115 -2.88 40.81 15.66
C ALA A 115 -1.60 40.88 14.80
N ARG A 116 -1.08 42.09 14.52
CA ARG A 116 0.23 42.27 13.86
C ARG A 116 1.41 42.22 14.84
N ALA A 117 1.18 41.88 16.10
CA ALA A 117 2.19 41.86 17.14
C ALA A 117 2.87 40.47 17.30
N LEU A 118 4.09 40.37 16.76
CA LEU A 118 5.26 39.63 17.25
C LEU A 118 5.31 38.09 17.33
N HIS A 119 4.23 37.33 17.23
CA HIS A 119 4.34 35.87 17.06
C HIS A 119 3.15 35.34 16.25
N ASP A 120 3.41 34.76 15.08
CA ASP A 120 2.38 34.05 14.33
C ASP A 120 2.32 32.61 14.86
N PRO A 121 1.32 32.25 15.70
CA PRO A 121 1.27 30.93 16.33
C PRO A 121 1.16 29.79 15.30
N HIS A 122 0.74 30.09 14.07
CA HIS A 122 0.59 29.12 12.99
C HIS A 122 1.72 29.17 11.97
N ARG A 123 2.82 29.87 12.28
CA ARG A 123 3.99 29.90 11.40
C ARG A 123 4.52 28.50 11.13
N ALA A 124 4.56 27.64 12.15
CA ALA A 124 5.00 26.26 12.03
C ALA A 124 4.09 25.47 11.07
N ASP A 125 2.77 25.49 11.29
CA ASP A 125 1.80 24.78 10.44
C ASP A 125 1.83 25.27 8.99
N ARG A 126 1.92 26.59 8.74
CA ARG A 126 2.05 27.13 7.38
C ARG A 126 3.36 26.72 6.71
N THR A 127 4.44 26.67 7.47
CA THR A 127 5.76 26.24 6.98
C THR A 127 5.75 24.76 6.64
N LEU A 128 5.10 23.93 7.47
CA LEU A 128 4.90 22.51 7.20
C LEU A 128 3.98 22.26 6.02
N LEU A 129 2.88 23.00 5.91
CA LEU A 129 1.98 22.92 4.76
C LEU A 129 2.72 23.22 3.45
N THR A 130 3.56 24.26 3.43
CA THR A 130 4.38 24.60 2.26
C THR A 130 5.34 23.46 1.91
N ALA A 131 5.95 22.82 2.91
CA ALA A 131 6.82 21.67 2.71
C ALA A 131 6.05 20.47 2.13
N GLU A 132 4.90 20.12 2.71
CA GLU A 132 4.04 19.02 2.23
C GLU A 132 3.51 19.26 0.81
N GLN A 133 3.15 20.49 0.47
CA GLN A 133 2.74 20.84 -0.89
C GLN A 133 3.91 20.71 -1.89
N THR A 134 5.11 21.10 -1.48
CA THR A 134 6.31 21.00 -2.33
C THR A 134 6.69 19.53 -2.59
N VAL A 135 6.71 18.72 -1.54
CA VAL A 135 6.99 17.28 -1.64
C VAL A 135 5.87 16.57 -2.41
N GLY A 136 4.61 16.88 -2.10
CA GLY A 136 3.44 16.33 -2.78
C GLY A 136 3.50 16.55 -4.28
N ALA A 137 3.71 17.79 -4.72
CA ALA A 137 3.82 18.10 -6.15
C ALA A 137 4.97 17.35 -6.85
N ALA A 138 6.08 17.09 -6.15
CA ALA A 138 7.18 16.29 -6.70
C ALA A 138 6.80 14.80 -6.82
N LEU A 139 6.06 14.26 -5.84
CA LEU A 139 5.57 12.88 -5.82
C LEU A 139 4.46 12.65 -6.86
N ASP A 140 3.57 13.62 -7.08
CA ASP A 140 2.51 13.53 -8.09
C ASP A 140 3.08 13.34 -9.50
N GLY A 141 4.27 13.88 -9.75
CA GLY A 141 5.02 13.63 -10.98
C GLY A 141 5.38 12.15 -11.23
N TRP A 142 5.29 11.28 -10.22
CA TRP A 142 5.56 9.84 -10.36
C TRP A 142 4.39 9.05 -10.92
N GLU A 143 3.17 9.62 -10.98
CA GLU A 143 1.99 8.91 -11.48
C GLU A 143 2.18 8.37 -12.90
N GLY A 144 2.88 9.11 -13.76
CA GLY A 144 3.22 8.70 -15.12
C GLY A 144 4.10 7.44 -15.19
N ALA A 145 4.77 7.07 -14.10
CA ALA A 145 5.59 5.86 -13.98
C ALA A 145 4.85 4.70 -13.28
N GLY A 146 3.52 4.76 -13.21
CA GLY A 146 2.68 3.71 -12.63
C GLY A 146 2.57 3.76 -11.11
N TRP A 147 2.87 4.91 -10.50
CA TRP A 147 2.64 5.15 -9.09
C TRP A 147 1.21 5.64 -8.83
N ARG A 148 0.73 5.36 -7.63
CA ARG A 148 -0.50 5.89 -7.03
C ARG A 148 -0.14 6.58 -5.73
N LEU A 149 -0.60 7.80 -5.56
CA LEU A 149 -0.27 8.65 -4.42
C LEU A 149 -1.54 8.89 -3.60
N LEU A 150 -1.40 8.84 -2.29
CA LEU A 150 -2.40 9.30 -1.33
C LEU A 150 -1.75 10.32 -0.41
N HIS A 151 -2.45 11.40 -0.08
CA HIS A 151 -1.93 12.43 0.82
C HIS A 151 -2.77 12.52 2.10
N SER A 152 -2.12 12.95 3.19
CA SER A 152 -2.76 13.20 4.49
C SER A 152 -3.61 12.02 4.98
N LEU A 153 -3.01 10.83 5.06
CA LEU A 153 -3.71 9.65 5.57
C LEU A 153 -3.78 9.72 7.10
N PRO A 154 -4.98 9.71 7.70
CA PRO A 154 -5.13 9.76 9.14
C PRO A 154 -4.63 8.46 9.79
N LEU A 155 -3.99 8.60 10.95
CA LEU A 155 -3.65 7.51 11.85
C LEU A 155 -4.38 7.71 13.19
N PRO A 156 -4.54 6.65 14.00
CA PRO A 156 -5.08 6.79 15.35
C PRO A 156 -4.29 7.81 16.19
N GLY A 157 -4.97 8.61 17.01
CA GLY A 157 -4.32 9.55 17.94
C GLY A 157 -3.87 10.87 17.31
N ASP A 158 -4.62 11.39 16.34
CA ASP A 158 -4.34 12.65 15.62
C ASP A 158 -3.02 12.69 14.81
N ASP A 159 -2.38 11.54 14.60
CA ASP A 159 -1.21 11.40 13.75
C ASP A 159 -1.60 11.20 12.28
N ARG A 160 -0.62 11.31 11.37
CA ARG A 160 -0.85 11.10 9.93
C ARG A 160 0.38 10.60 9.20
N ILE A 161 0.13 9.91 8.09
CA ILE A 161 1.13 9.74 7.02
C ILE A 161 0.95 10.90 6.03
N PRO A 162 1.94 11.79 5.85
CA PRO A 162 1.83 12.93 4.93
C PRO A 162 1.58 12.48 3.50
N HIS A 163 2.35 11.51 3.01
CA HIS A 163 2.19 10.93 1.68
C HIS A 163 2.44 9.42 1.70
N LEU A 164 1.61 8.65 1.01
CA LEU A 164 1.79 7.23 0.77
C LEU A 164 1.91 7.00 -0.74
N ALA A 165 3.00 6.38 -1.17
CA ALA A 165 3.24 6.04 -2.57
C ALA A 165 3.17 4.52 -2.76
N VAL A 166 2.32 4.08 -3.70
CA VAL A 166 2.12 2.67 -4.05
C VAL A 166 2.45 2.49 -5.52
N GLY A 167 3.42 1.64 -5.85
CA GLY A 167 3.85 1.48 -7.23
C GLY A 167 4.78 0.28 -7.46
N PRO A 168 5.42 0.20 -8.63
CA PRO A 168 6.23 -0.96 -9.03
C PRO A 168 7.43 -1.24 -8.10
N GLY A 169 7.90 -0.23 -7.36
CA GLY A 169 8.96 -0.36 -6.36
C GLY A 169 8.49 -0.80 -4.96
N GLY A 170 7.18 -0.96 -4.74
CA GLY A 170 6.59 -1.29 -3.45
C GLY A 170 5.73 -0.16 -2.86
N VAL A 171 5.67 -0.10 -1.54
CA VAL A 171 4.87 0.88 -0.78
C VAL A 171 5.79 1.70 0.11
N PHE A 172 5.70 3.03 0.01
CA PHE A 172 6.53 3.97 0.76
C PHE A 172 5.67 4.98 1.50
N ALA A 173 5.86 5.07 2.82
CA ALA A 173 5.39 6.21 3.61
C ALA A 173 6.47 7.30 3.56
N VAL A 174 6.10 8.49 3.10
CA VAL A 174 7.01 9.64 2.97
C VAL A 174 6.66 10.66 4.05
N HIS A 175 7.59 10.87 4.97
CA HIS A 175 7.50 11.91 5.97
C HIS A 175 8.12 13.20 5.45
N THR A 176 7.44 14.33 5.65
CA THR A 176 7.88 15.63 5.17
C THR A 176 8.30 16.51 6.33
N VAL A 177 9.52 17.03 6.27
CA VAL A 177 10.06 17.98 7.25
C VAL A 177 10.36 19.31 6.59
N PRO A 178 10.02 20.46 7.21
CA PRO A 178 10.44 21.75 6.69
C PRO A 178 11.94 21.92 6.87
N ALA A 179 12.65 22.18 5.78
CA ALA A 179 14.08 22.43 5.78
C ALA A 179 14.39 23.80 5.20
N ARG A 180 15.44 24.44 5.71
CA ARG A 180 16.03 25.62 5.06
C ARG A 180 17.02 25.12 4.02
N ARG A 181 16.98 25.70 2.83
CA ARG A 181 17.98 25.42 1.79
C ARG A 181 19.34 25.91 2.32
N LEU A 182 20.30 25.00 2.42
CA LEU A 182 21.68 25.39 2.72
C LEU A 182 22.24 26.11 1.48
N PRO A 183 22.97 27.23 1.66
CA PRO A 183 23.69 27.84 0.56
C PRO A 183 24.71 26.83 0.02
N VAL A 184 24.70 26.66 -1.30
CA VAL A 184 25.60 25.77 -2.05
C VAL A 184 26.90 26.49 -2.34
#